data_AF-A0A815A2D0-F1
#
_entry.id   AF-A0A815A2D0-F1
#
_cell.length_a   1.000
_cell.length_b   1.000
_cell.length_c   1.000
_cell.angle_alpha   90.00
_cell.angle_beta   90.00
_cell.angle_gamma   90.00
#
_symmetry.space_group_name_H-M   'P 1'
#
loop_
_entity.id
_entity.type
_entity.pdbx_description
1 polymer ?
#
loop_
_entity_poly.entity_id
_entity_poly.type
_entity_poly.pdbx_seq_one_letter_code
_entity_poly.pdbx_strand_id
1 'polypeptide(L)'
;MDAVLVTFLTFLTLVNGQLNCSLYNPCGHRGSCRDNAAGKWTCESAIHLHSIFTLTCGTLYAWLDYSLTIVNQGMCKFDYYPIANTYKDASNGSSLIYMLKYYGTGSSLIAIQLCTDIPRYLCLAYVSVKLPVMLIGKLYRRLKRKRLSKEEQFRIELTQEERVLLRASDSNSAEMLYVRNLFRSADKRPRSDALIARLIPKFIYEWRDDFHFSSRVLCVYSSICLLLFFIAIHVCIETIPYLHAFQGTLQQFVQRISSSNKVHDNTNEVKEQTSLFIVPQLVRPFILAVATTAIIIIIHLLALLVNIRRNLFQSFRGDCCEIPRRQRSKYVSYATDYSPLGRQLESFDAGFKAYCGFIHTECAHRHPVMLVFASHLLSQVKLKQAVG
;
A
#
# COMPACT_ATOMS: atom_id res chain seq x y z
N MET A 1 -12.48 8.85 -8.31
CA MET A 1 -11.44 8.16 -7.53
C MET A 1 -10.62 7.20 -8.40
N ASP A 2 -11.27 6.53 -9.35
CA ASP A 2 -10.67 5.47 -10.18
C ASP A 2 -9.46 5.90 -11.00
N ALA A 3 -9.51 7.05 -11.68
CA ALA A 3 -8.40 7.47 -12.54
C ALA A 3 -7.09 7.71 -11.75
N VAL A 4 -7.15 8.31 -10.56
CA VAL A 4 -5.94 8.66 -9.78
C VAL A 4 -5.37 7.45 -9.06
N LEU A 5 -6.22 6.60 -8.48
CA LEU A 5 -5.77 5.35 -7.86
C LEU A 5 -5.17 4.41 -8.92
N VAL A 6 -5.82 4.29 -10.08
CA VAL A 6 -5.28 3.55 -11.22
C VAL A 6 -3.97 4.18 -11.67
N THR A 7 -3.88 5.51 -11.82
CA THR A 7 -2.62 6.18 -12.22
C THR A 7 -1.51 5.96 -11.20
N PHE A 8 -1.79 6.01 -9.89
CA PHE A 8 -0.82 5.75 -8.83
C PHE A 8 -0.40 4.29 -8.74
N LEU A 9 -1.33 3.34 -8.87
CA LEU A 9 -1.05 1.89 -8.93
C LEU A 9 -0.24 1.54 -10.18
N THR A 10 -0.60 2.13 -11.32
CA THR A 10 0.13 1.98 -12.58
C THR A 10 1.51 2.61 -12.43
N PHE A 11 1.63 3.76 -11.77
CA PHE A 11 2.90 4.41 -11.51
C PHE A 11 3.80 3.63 -10.55
N LEU A 12 3.28 3.08 -9.45
CA LEU A 12 4.04 2.25 -8.50
C LEU A 12 4.53 0.95 -9.16
N THR A 13 3.69 0.34 -10.00
CA THR A 13 4.09 -0.82 -10.80
C THR A 13 5.13 -0.46 -11.87
N LEU A 14 5.03 0.73 -12.47
CA LEU A 14 5.99 1.26 -13.44
C LEU A 14 7.34 1.65 -12.81
N VAL A 15 7.35 2.32 -11.65
CA VAL A 15 8.56 2.83 -10.99
C VAL A 15 9.38 1.74 -10.34
N ASN A 16 8.74 0.70 -9.80
CA ASN A 16 9.46 -0.42 -9.21
C ASN A 16 10.14 -1.32 -10.25
N GLY A 17 10.02 -1.03 -11.55
CA GLY A 17 10.90 -1.55 -12.61
C GLY A 17 10.91 -3.08 -12.77
N GLN A 18 9.99 -3.78 -12.10
CA GLN A 18 9.82 -5.22 -12.16
C GLN A 18 8.43 -5.53 -12.69
N LEU A 19 8.17 -5.11 -13.91
CA LEU A 19 7.29 -5.88 -14.78
C LEU A 19 8.04 -7.18 -15.10
N ASN A 20 8.03 -8.12 -14.15
CA ASN A 20 8.38 -9.51 -14.45
C ASN A 20 7.30 -9.99 -15.42
N CYS A 21 7.57 -9.88 -16.72
CA CYS A 21 6.78 -10.59 -17.71
C CYS A 21 6.93 -12.07 -17.38
N SER A 22 5.83 -12.64 -16.89
CA SER A 22 5.70 -14.05 -16.64
C SER A 22 6.15 -14.81 -17.90
N LEU A 23 7.10 -15.72 -17.75
CA LEU A 23 7.45 -16.71 -18.80
C LEU A 23 6.27 -17.61 -19.17
N TYR A 24 5.21 -17.61 -18.35
CA TYR A 24 3.91 -18.18 -18.71
C TYR A 24 3.12 -17.15 -19.50
N ASN A 25 2.80 -17.50 -20.75
CA ASN A 25 1.92 -16.78 -21.66
C ASN A 25 0.63 -16.34 -20.92
N PRO A 26 0.53 -15.08 -20.44
CA PRO A 26 -0.68 -14.60 -19.77
C PRO A 26 -1.74 -14.16 -20.78
N CYS A 27 -1.36 -14.08 -22.06
CA CYS A 27 -2.24 -13.73 -23.17
C CYS A 27 -2.98 -14.98 -23.65
N GLY A 28 -3.94 -15.44 -22.84
CA GLY A 28 -4.93 -16.42 -23.27
C GLY A 28 -5.79 -15.94 -24.45
N HIS A 29 -5.65 -14.67 -24.88
CA HIS A 29 -6.26 -14.10 -26.08
C HIS A 29 -5.32 -13.09 -26.77
N ARG A 30 -5.53 -12.95 -28.09
CA ARG A 30 -4.74 -12.19 -29.10
C ARG A 30 -4.41 -10.73 -28.70
N GLY A 31 -3.45 -10.54 -27.81
CA GLY A 31 -2.97 -9.22 -27.40
C GLY A 31 -1.44 -9.12 -27.42
N SER A 32 -0.92 -8.39 -28.40
CA SER A 32 0.37 -7.69 -28.45
C SER A 32 1.66 -8.39 -27.99
N CYS A 33 1.75 -9.71 -28.12
CA CYS A 33 3.04 -10.39 -28.12
C CYS A 33 3.42 -10.69 -29.58
N ARG A 34 4.34 -9.91 -30.15
CA ARG A 34 4.83 -10.11 -31.52
C ARG A 34 5.92 -11.16 -31.50
N ASP A 35 5.72 -12.24 -32.24
CA ASP A 35 6.71 -13.27 -32.45
C ASP A 35 7.78 -12.68 -33.37
N ASN A 36 8.98 -12.43 -32.87
CA ASN A 36 10.12 -12.16 -33.73
C ASN A 36 10.49 -13.48 -34.41
N ALA A 37 10.99 -13.46 -35.66
CA ALA A 37 11.34 -14.65 -36.46
C ALA A 37 12.33 -15.64 -35.78
N ALA A 38 12.87 -15.28 -34.61
CA ALA A 38 13.71 -16.10 -33.74
C ALA A 38 12.96 -16.79 -32.57
N GLY A 39 11.62 -16.73 -32.51
CA GLY A 39 10.81 -17.40 -31.47
C GLY A 39 10.98 -16.84 -30.05
N LYS A 40 11.43 -15.58 -29.92
CA LYS A 40 11.73 -14.95 -28.64
C LYS A 40 10.63 -13.95 -28.27
N TRP A 41 9.87 -14.27 -27.23
CA TRP A 41 8.81 -13.43 -26.68
C TRP A 41 9.41 -12.23 -25.94
N THR A 42 9.21 -11.01 -26.46
CA THR A 42 9.62 -9.78 -25.77
C THR A 42 8.41 -8.92 -25.43
N CYS A 43 8.28 -8.53 -24.15
CA CYS A 43 7.34 -7.50 -23.72
C CYS A 43 7.82 -6.12 -24.23
N GLU A 44 7.30 -5.65 -25.35
CA GLU A 44 7.67 -4.34 -25.94
C GLU A 44 7.45 -3.17 -24.97
N SER A 45 6.44 -3.26 -24.08
CA SER A 45 6.07 -2.18 -23.16
C SER A 45 7.16 -1.84 -22.12
N ALA A 46 7.92 -2.85 -21.65
CA ALA A 46 8.96 -2.64 -20.64
C ALA A 46 10.23 -1.99 -21.21
N ILE A 47 10.50 -2.20 -22.51
CA ILE A 47 11.68 -1.68 -23.21
C ILE A 47 11.56 -0.16 -23.39
N HIS A 48 10.36 0.34 -23.70
CA HIS A 48 10.15 1.77 -23.95
C HIS A 48 10.18 2.63 -22.68
N LEU A 49 9.91 2.07 -21.49
CA LEU A 49 9.99 2.80 -20.21
C LEU A 49 11.41 3.23 -19.85
N HIS A 50 12.42 2.61 -20.46
CA HIS A 50 13.81 2.99 -20.31
C HIS A 50 14.33 3.88 -21.43
N SER A 51 13.50 4.46 -22.29
CA SER A 51 13.99 5.56 -23.12
C SER A 51 14.19 6.82 -22.27
N ILE A 52 15.24 7.59 -22.57
CA ILE A 52 15.39 8.94 -21.98
C ILE A 52 14.19 9.79 -22.37
N PHE A 53 13.67 9.63 -23.59
CA PHE A 53 12.48 10.30 -24.09
C PHE A 53 11.25 10.02 -23.22
N THR A 54 10.98 8.75 -22.88
CA THR A 54 9.85 8.38 -22.03
C THR A 54 9.98 8.95 -20.63
N LEU A 55 11.19 8.96 -20.05
CA LEU A 55 11.45 9.57 -18.75
C LEU A 55 11.27 11.10 -18.79
N THR A 56 11.69 11.78 -19.87
CA THR A 56 11.46 13.22 -20.05
C THR A 56 9.98 13.53 -20.18
N CYS A 57 9.24 12.81 -21.02
CA CYS A 57 7.79 12.99 -21.15
C CYS A 57 7.06 12.71 -19.84
N GLY A 58 7.42 11.63 -19.14
CA GLY A 58 6.85 11.30 -17.84
C GLY A 58 7.15 12.35 -16.77
N THR A 59 8.34 12.94 -16.78
CA THR A 59 8.70 14.03 -15.86
C THR A 59 7.88 15.28 -16.13
N LEU A 60 7.78 15.70 -17.41
CA LEU A 60 6.96 16.85 -17.80
C LEU A 60 5.49 16.64 -17.47
N TYR A 61 4.96 15.45 -17.75
CA TYR A 61 3.59 15.08 -17.39
C TYR A 61 3.36 15.17 -15.88
N ALA A 62 4.26 14.60 -15.07
CA ALA A 62 4.14 14.64 -13.61
C ALA A 62 4.16 16.07 -13.05
N TRP A 63 5.00 16.95 -13.60
CA TRP A 63 5.05 18.36 -13.17
C TRP A 63 3.80 19.13 -13.58
N LEU A 64 3.31 18.89 -14.79
CA LEU A 64 2.08 19.51 -15.30
C LEU A 64 0.87 19.03 -14.49
N ASP A 65 0.73 17.74 -14.25
CA ASP A 65 -0.37 17.16 -13.46
C ASP A 65 -0.32 17.62 -12.00
N TYR A 66 0.87 17.69 -11.40
CA TYR A 66 1.04 18.22 -10.04
C TYR A 66 0.64 19.70 -9.96
N SER A 67 1.11 20.52 -10.89
CA SER A 67 0.79 21.96 -10.94
C SER A 67 -0.70 22.19 -11.18
N LEU A 68 -1.30 21.48 -12.15
CA LEU A 68 -2.73 21.54 -12.41
C LEU A 68 -3.55 21.05 -11.23
N THR A 69 -3.11 20.00 -10.54
CA THR A 69 -3.80 19.51 -9.33
C THR A 69 -3.76 20.58 -8.24
N ILE A 70 -2.62 21.21 -7.99
CA ILE A 70 -2.51 22.31 -7.02
C ILE A 70 -3.39 23.50 -7.39
N VAL A 71 -3.38 23.93 -8.66
CA VAL A 71 -4.20 25.06 -9.11
C VAL A 71 -5.69 24.72 -9.01
N ASN A 72 -6.11 23.55 -9.52
CA ASN A 72 -7.51 23.14 -9.55
C ASN A 72 -8.08 22.85 -8.16
N GLN A 73 -7.28 22.29 -7.25
CA GLN A 73 -7.73 21.95 -5.90
C GLN A 73 -7.44 23.05 -4.87
N GLY A 74 -6.48 23.95 -5.15
CA GLY A 74 -6.23 25.15 -4.36
C GLY A 74 -7.31 26.21 -4.53
N MET A 75 -8.08 26.15 -5.62
CA MET A 75 -9.34 26.88 -5.73
C MET A 75 -10.46 26.10 -5.02
N CYS A 76 -11.19 26.75 -4.11
CA CYS A 76 -12.32 26.14 -3.41
C CYS A 76 -13.31 25.56 -4.42
N LYS A 77 -13.59 24.26 -4.34
CA LYS A 77 -14.64 23.66 -5.15
C LYS A 77 -16.00 24.18 -4.70
N PHE A 78 -16.83 24.56 -5.66
CA PHE A 78 -18.21 24.97 -5.41
C PHE A 78 -19.06 23.83 -4.81
N ASP A 79 -18.71 22.56 -5.06
CA ASP A 79 -19.49 21.38 -4.64
C ASP A 79 -19.69 21.24 -3.12
N TYR A 80 -18.82 21.88 -2.33
CA TYR A 80 -18.93 21.86 -0.88
C TYR A 80 -19.84 22.95 -0.32
N TYR A 81 -20.26 23.90 -1.15
CA TYR A 81 -21.34 24.81 -0.81
C TYR A 81 -22.66 24.11 -1.11
N PRO A 82 -23.62 24.05 -0.16
CA PRO A 82 -24.92 23.49 -0.48
C PRO A 82 -25.52 24.31 -1.62
N ILE A 83 -26.05 23.63 -2.63
CA ILE A 83 -26.64 24.25 -3.83
C ILE A 83 -27.93 24.95 -3.40
N ALA A 84 -28.14 26.20 -3.83
CA ALA A 84 -29.28 27.05 -3.45
C ALA A 84 -30.67 26.39 -3.56
N ASN A 85 -30.80 25.35 -4.39
CA ASN A 85 -32.05 24.61 -4.58
C ASN A 85 -32.39 23.67 -3.43
N THR A 86 -31.40 23.12 -2.70
CA THR A 86 -31.63 22.25 -1.53
C THR A 86 -32.19 23.03 -0.32
N TYR A 87 -32.15 24.36 -0.37
CA TYR A 87 -32.64 25.23 0.70
C TYR A 87 -34.15 25.46 0.66
N LYS A 88 -34.81 25.20 -0.49
CA LYS A 88 -36.26 25.45 -0.63
C LYS A 88 -37.12 24.48 0.17
N ASP A 89 -36.61 23.26 0.41
CA ASP A 89 -37.36 22.21 1.11
C ASP A 89 -37.00 22.07 2.60
N ALA A 90 -35.96 22.77 3.06
CA ALA A 90 -35.56 22.77 4.47
C ALA A 90 -36.35 23.83 5.26
N SER A 91 -37.67 23.62 5.44
CA SER A 91 -38.54 24.50 6.23
C SER A 91 -38.13 24.63 7.71
N ASN A 92 -37.24 23.73 8.19
CA ASN A 92 -36.61 23.81 9.50
C ASN A 92 -35.22 24.44 9.38
N GLY A 93 -35.16 25.78 9.37
CA GLY A 93 -33.92 26.57 9.23
C GLY A 93 -32.82 26.29 10.27
N SER A 94 -33.08 25.47 11.29
CA SER A 94 -32.10 25.07 12.30
C SER A 94 -31.00 24.17 11.75
N SER A 95 -31.30 23.17 10.90
CA SER A 95 -30.27 22.24 10.40
C SER A 95 -29.22 22.95 9.53
N LEU A 96 -29.67 23.95 8.78
CA LEU A 96 -28.84 24.78 7.91
C LEU A 96 -27.82 25.61 8.71
N ILE A 97 -28.27 26.25 9.78
CA ILE A 97 -27.42 27.05 10.66
C ILE A 97 -26.34 26.16 11.31
N TYR A 98 -26.68 24.92 11.68
CA TYR A 98 -25.70 23.98 12.20
C TYR A 98 -24.68 23.54 11.16
N MET A 99 -25.10 23.26 9.91
CA MET A 99 -24.18 22.95 8.80
C MET A 99 -23.24 24.12 8.51
N LEU A 100 -23.76 25.34 8.35
CA LEU A 100 -22.98 26.55 8.11
C LEU A 100 -22.01 26.87 9.26
N LYS A 101 -22.44 26.64 10.52
CA LYS A 101 -21.59 26.83 11.69
C LYS A 101 -20.51 25.76 11.82
N TYR A 102 -20.81 24.52 11.42
CA TYR A 102 -19.90 23.39 11.50
C TYR A 102 -18.82 23.44 10.42
N TYR A 103 -19.22 23.65 9.16
CA TYR A 103 -18.28 23.85 8.05
C TYR A 103 -17.53 25.20 8.11
N GLY A 104 -17.98 26.10 8.99
CA GLY A 104 -17.33 27.37 9.28
C GLY A 104 -17.35 28.35 8.09
N THR A 105 -16.60 29.43 8.23
CA THR A 105 -16.14 30.22 7.09
C THR A 105 -15.32 29.32 6.15
N GLY A 106 -15.15 29.71 4.88
CA GLY A 106 -14.49 28.87 3.86
C GLY A 106 -13.14 28.25 4.27
N SER A 107 -12.45 28.75 5.30
CA SER A 107 -11.21 28.19 5.83
C SER A 107 -11.32 26.77 6.39
N SER A 108 -12.40 26.41 7.11
CA SER A 108 -12.51 25.06 7.69
C SER A 108 -12.83 24.02 6.60
N LEU A 109 -13.60 24.45 5.61
CA LEU A 109 -13.91 23.65 4.44
C LEU A 109 -12.66 23.40 3.56
N ILE A 110 -11.81 24.43 3.40
CA ILE A 110 -10.48 24.29 2.79
C ILE A 110 -9.62 23.30 3.57
N ALA A 111 -9.61 23.36 4.91
CA ALA A 111 -8.83 22.43 5.73
C ALA A 111 -9.32 20.98 5.57
N ILE A 112 -10.63 20.76 5.54
CA ILE A 112 -11.23 19.44 5.30
C ILE A 112 -10.85 18.92 3.91
N GLN A 113 -11.01 19.73 2.88
CA GLN A 113 -10.65 19.37 1.51
C GLN A 113 -9.15 19.04 1.42
N LEU A 114 -8.30 19.88 2.01
CA LEU A 114 -6.86 19.66 2.05
C LEU A 114 -6.55 18.31 2.73
N CYS A 115 -7.13 18.03 3.90
CA CYS A 115 -6.96 16.77 4.62
C CYS A 115 -7.36 15.55 3.79
N THR A 116 -8.44 15.62 3.01
CA THR A 116 -8.86 14.51 2.13
C THR A 116 -7.90 14.29 0.95
N ASP A 117 -7.28 15.36 0.45
CA ASP A 117 -6.38 15.32 -0.71
C ASP A 117 -4.90 15.11 -0.33
N ILE A 118 -4.52 15.16 0.96
CA ILE A 118 -3.12 14.99 1.43
C ILE A 118 -2.41 13.79 0.76
N PRO A 119 -2.97 12.56 0.75
CA PRO A 119 -2.25 11.43 0.19
C PRO A 119 -1.98 11.58 -1.31
N ARG A 120 -2.92 12.19 -2.05
CA ARG A 120 -2.75 12.47 -3.47
C ARG A 120 -1.60 13.45 -3.70
N TYR A 121 -1.55 14.54 -2.94
CA TYR A 121 -0.46 15.51 -3.04
C TYR A 121 0.90 14.89 -2.70
N LEU A 122 0.98 14.10 -1.63
CA LEU A 122 2.22 13.41 -1.24
C LEU A 122 2.69 12.44 -2.33
N CYS A 123 1.77 11.71 -2.95
CA CYS A 123 2.09 10.79 -4.04
C CYS A 123 2.60 11.55 -5.27
N LEU A 124 1.90 12.60 -5.72
CA LEU A 124 2.31 13.40 -6.87
C LEU A 124 3.62 14.14 -6.61
N ALA A 125 3.83 14.65 -5.39
CA ALA A 125 5.08 15.28 -4.98
C ALA A 125 6.24 14.27 -5.01
N TYR A 126 6.01 13.04 -4.54
CA TYR A 126 7.02 11.99 -4.64
C TYR A 126 7.37 11.67 -6.10
N VAL A 127 6.36 11.51 -6.96
CA VAL A 127 6.54 11.26 -8.41
C VAL A 127 7.31 12.39 -9.07
N SER A 128 6.91 13.63 -8.81
CA SER A 128 7.46 14.84 -9.41
C SER A 128 8.93 15.06 -9.04
N VAL A 129 9.38 14.58 -7.87
CA VAL A 129 10.79 14.60 -7.46
C VAL A 129 11.55 13.38 -7.97
N LYS A 130 10.95 12.18 -7.89
CA LYS A 130 11.64 10.92 -8.19
C LYS A 130 12.00 10.77 -9.66
N LEU A 131 11.09 11.13 -10.58
CA LEU A 131 11.30 11.01 -12.02
C LEU A 131 12.48 11.87 -12.53
N PRO A 132 12.58 13.17 -12.20
CA PRO A 132 13.75 13.98 -12.56
C PRO A 132 15.05 13.41 -11.99
N VAL A 133 15.06 12.94 -10.73
CA VAL A 133 16.26 12.33 -10.13
C VAL A 133 16.69 11.09 -10.91
N MET A 134 15.75 10.24 -11.33
CA MET A 134 16.03 9.08 -12.18
C MET A 134 16.54 9.48 -13.57
N LEU A 135 15.97 10.52 -14.17
CA LEU A 135 16.39 11.07 -15.45
C LEU A 135 17.82 11.64 -15.39
N ILE A 136 18.11 12.48 -14.41
CA ILE A 136 19.43 13.08 -14.17
C ILE A 136 20.46 11.98 -13.92
N GLY A 137 20.17 11.01 -13.05
CA GLY A 137 21.06 9.89 -12.78
C GLY A 137 21.32 9.02 -14.02
N LYS A 138 20.37 8.96 -14.96
CA LYS A 138 20.54 8.25 -16.23
C LYS A 138 21.36 9.06 -17.24
N LEU A 139 21.11 10.37 -17.36
CA LEU A 139 21.90 11.27 -18.20
C LEU A 139 23.35 11.31 -17.72
N TYR A 140 23.58 11.45 -16.42
CA TYR A 140 24.90 11.41 -15.80
C TYR A 140 25.63 10.09 -16.13
N ARG A 141 24.96 8.94 -15.96
CA ARG A 141 25.54 7.64 -16.35
C ARG A 141 25.84 7.55 -17.84
N ARG A 142 24.99 8.12 -18.72
CA ARG A 142 25.25 8.14 -20.17
C ARG A 142 26.44 9.02 -20.54
N LEU A 143 26.57 10.19 -19.93
CA LEU A 143 27.72 11.08 -20.11
C LEU A 143 29.01 10.44 -19.59
N LYS A 144 28.95 9.80 -18.41
CA LYS A 144 30.08 9.06 -17.86
C LYS A 144 30.48 7.89 -18.78
N ARG A 145 29.51 7.13 -19.31
CA ARG A 145 29.78 6.04 -20.27
C ARG A 145 30.49 6.48 -21.55
N LYS A 146 30.25 7.69 -22.04
CA LYS A 146 30.99 8.23 -23.20
C LYS A 146 32.49 8.42 -22.91
N ARG A 147 32.90 8.44 -21.64
CA ARG A 147 34.30 8.56 -21.22
C ARG A 147 34.95 7.23 -20.84
N LEU A 148 34.18 6.14 -20.77
CA LEU A 148 34.65 4.84 -20.29
C LEU A 148 35.16 3.96 -21.43
N SER A 149 36.19 3.16 -21.13
CA SER A 149 36.97 2.32 -22.04
C SER A 149 36.10 1.30 -22.81
N LYS A 150 36.60 0.83 -23.96
CA LYS A 150 35.97 -0.19 -24.83
C LYS A 150 35.52 -1.47 -24.07
N GLU A 151 36.18 -1.79 -22.97
CA GLU A 151 35.86 -2.95 -22.12
C GLU A 151 34.50 -2.82 -21.40
N GLU A 152 34.09 -1.60 -21.03
CA GLU A 152 32.75 -1.37 -20.47
C GLU A 152 31.66 -1.31 -21.54
N GLN A 153 32.01 -1.09 -22.81
CA GLN A 153 31.06 -1.21 -23.92
C GLN A 153 30.63 -2.67 -24.13
N PHE A 154 31.51 -3.64 -23.91
CA PHE A 154 31.16 -5.06 -23.93
C PHE A 154 30.13 -5.43 -22.85
N ARG A 155 30.25 -4.87 -21.63
CA ARG A 155 29.22 -5.01 -20.58
C ARG A 155 27.89 -4.32 -20.91
N ILE A 156 27.85 -3.39 -21.87
CA ILE A 156 26.65 -2.62 -22.23
C ILE A 156 25.76 -3.37 -23.23
N GLU A 157 26.31 -4.30 -24.01
CA GLU A 157 25.53 -5.13 -24.96
C GLU A 157 24.66 -6.18 -24.27
N LEU A 158 24.82 -6.41 -22.96
CA LEU A 158 23.92 -7.31 -22.26
C LEU A 158 22.48 -6.80 -22.32
N THR A 159 21.62 -7.73 -22.71
CA THR A 159 20.17 -7.57 -22.70
C THR A 159 19.70 -7.20 -21.30
N GLN A 160 18.56 -6.53 -21.21
CA GLN A 160 18.03 -6.08 -19.92
C GLN A 160 17.80 -7.25 -18.95
N GLU A 161 17.34 -8.38 -19.46
CA GLU A 161 17.12 -9.62 -18.72
C GLU A 161 18.42 -10.14 -18.11
N GLU A 162 19.48 -10.21 -18.92
CA GLU A 162 20.80 -10.60 -18.45
C GLU A 162 21.32 -9.65 -17.36
N ARG A 163 21.08 -8.33 -17.49
CA ARG A 163 21.46 -7.37 -16.44
C ARG A 163 20.68 -7.57 -15.14
N VAL A 164 19.40 -7.91 -15.21
CA VAL A 164 18.59 -8.20 -14.02
C VAL A 164 19.09 -9.48 -13.34
N LEU A 165 19.39 -10.53 -14.14
CA LEU A 165 19.97 -11.77 -13.62
C LEU A 165 21.35 -11.52 -13.00
N LEU A 166 22.23 -10.78 -13.67
CA LEU A 166 23.58 -10.47 -13.15
C LEU A 166 23.53 -9.71 -11.83
N ARG A 167 22.57 -8.81 -11.62
CA ARG A 167 22.39 -8.13 -10.32
C ARG A 167 22.10 -9.09 -9.18
N ALA A 168 21.43 -10.22 -9.43
CA ALA A 168 21.22 -11.23 -8.40
C ALA A 168 22.52 -11.91 -7.95
N SER A 169 23.60 -11.82 -8.73
CA SER A 169 24.93 -12.32 -8.33
C SER A 169 25.80 -11.25 -7.66
N ASP A 170 25.36 -9.98 -7.59
CA ASP A 170 26.13 -8.94 -6.91
C ASP A 170 26.28 -9.33 -5.44
N SER A 171 27.48 -9.13 -4.87
CA SER A 171 27.80 -9.53 -3.48
C SER A 171 26.88 -8.92 -2.43
N ASN A 172 26.29 -7.76 -2.76
CA ASN A 172 25.41 -6.98 -1.90
C ASN A 172 23.92 -7.13 -2.29
N SER A 173 23.60 -8.01 -3.24
CA SER A 173 22.20 -8.32 -3.56
C SER A 173 21.57 -9.12 -2.43
N ALA A 174 20.28 -8.89 -2.18
CA ALA A 174 19.55 -9.61 -1.13
C ALA A 174 19.53 -11.12 -1.41
N GLU A 175 19.44 -11.50 -2.69
CA GLU A 175 19.47 -12.90 -3.14
C GLU A 175 20.81 -13.56 -2.81
N MET A 176 21.93 -12.90 -3.10
CA MET A 176 23.26 -13.41 -2.75
C MET A 176 23.48 -13.45 -1.23
N LEU A 177 23.04 -12.42 -0.50
CA LEU A 177 23.09 -12.40 0.97
C LEU A 177 22.29 -13.58 1.56
N TYR A 178 21.12 -13.87 1.00
CA TYR A 178 20.33 -15.03 1.39
C TYR A 178 21.06 -16.36 1.15
N VAL A 179 21.62 -16.56 -0.05
CA VAL A 179 22.38 -17.78 -0.38
C VAL A 179 23.63 -17.91 0.50
N ARG A 180 24.35 -16.81 0.75
CA ARG A 180 25.49 -16.78 1.65
C ARG A 180 25.09 -17.16 3.07
N ASN A 181 23.96 -16.66 3.56
CA ASN A 181 23.42 -17.00 4.88
C ASN A 181 22.94 -18.46 4.98
N LEU A 182 22.53 -19.06 3.84
CA LEU A 182 22.17 -20.47 3.75
C LEU A 182 23.38 -21.38 3.93
N PHE A 183 24.51 -21.05 3.28
CA PHE A 183 25.76 -21.81 3.40
C PHE A 183 26.61 -21.47 4.63
N ARG A 184 26.32 -20.36 5.31
CA ARG A 184 27.00 -19.99 6.56
C ARG A 184 26.63 -21.00 7.65
N SER A 185 27.62 -21.70 8.17
CA SER A 185 27.46 -22.69 9.25
C SER A 185 26.66 -22.11 10.42
N ALA A 186 25.77 -22.93 10.98
CA ALA A 186 24.86 -22.53 12.06
C ALA A 186 25.62 -21.89 13.25
N ASP A 187 26.85 -22.34 13.51
CA ASP A 187 27.71 -21.87 14.60
C ASP A 187 28.19 -20.42 14.43
N LYS A 188 28.15 -19.85 13.22
CA LYS A 188 28.58 -18.47 12.95
C LYS A 188 27.41 -17.48 12.90
N ARG A 189 26.20 -17.90 13.25
CA ARG A 189 25.06 -16.99 13.38
C ARG A 189 25.21 -16.23 14.70
N PRO A 190 25.24 -14.89 14.70
CA PRO A 190 25.31 -14.13 15.93
C PRO A 190 24.11 -14.54 16.79
N ARG A 191 24.38 -15.19 17.93
CA ARG A 191 23.37 -15.46 18.95
C ARG A 191 22.97 -14.10 19.52
N SER A 192 21.80 -13.60 19.11
CA SER A 192 21.23 -12.39 19.68
C SER A 192 20.76 -12.71 21.10
N ASP A 193 21.67 -12.67 22.07
CA ASP A 193 21.45 -13.10 23.46
C ASP A 193 20.64 -12.09 24.32
N ALA A 194 20.02 -11.07 23.71
CA ALA A 194 19.18 -10.15 24.45
C ALA A 194 17.75 -10.72 24.63
N LEU A 195 17.48 -11.31 25.80
CA LEU A 195 16.14 -11.75 26.21
C LEU A 195 15.08 -10.62 26.13
N ILE A 196 15.48 -9.36 26.32
CA ILE A 196 14.60 -8.17 26.19
C ILE A 196 14.33 -7.86 24.71
N ALA A 197 15.27 -8.16 23.81
CA ALA A 197 15.08 -8.10 22.36
C ALA A 197 14.22 -9.25 21.82
N ARG A 198 13.63 -10.13 22.65
CA ARG A 198 12.66 -11.13 22.17
C ARG A 198 11.21 -10.69 22.25
N LEU A 199 10.89 -9.68 23.06
CA LEU A 199 9.50 -9.25 23.29
C LEU A 199 9.08 -8.11 22.38
N ILE A 200 9.97 -7.16 22.08
CA ILE A 200 9.66 -5.96 21.28
C ILE A 200 9.67 -6.23 19.75
N PRO A 201 10.64 -6.95 19.15
CA PRO A 201 10.61 -7.22 17.70
C PRO A 201 9.63 -8.33 17.31
N LYS A 202 8.94 -8.98 18.27
CA LYS A 202 7.77 -9.79 17.93
C LYS A 202 6.60 -8.95 17.42
N PHE A 203 6.51 -7.69 17.85
CA PHE A 203 5.47 -6.75 17.41
C PHE A 203 5.93 -5.82 16.28
N ILE A 204 7.23 -5.57 16.18
CA ILE A 204 7.80 -4.62 15.23
C ILE A 204 8.51 -5.41 14.14
N TYR A 205 8.08 -5.20 12.89
CA TYR A 205 8.72 -5.75 11.70
C TYR A 205 10.25 -5.51 11.76
N GLU A 206 11.03 -6.57 12.00
CA GLU A 206 12.49 -6.49 11.98
C GLU A 206 12.96 -6.37 10.53
N TRP A 207 13.60 -5.26 10.18
CA TRP A 207 14.15 -5.08 8.86
C TRP A 207 15.30 -6.06 8.62
N ARG A 208 15.33 -6.67 7.44
CA ARG A 208 16.30 -7.72 7.09
C ARG A 208 16.89 -7.43 5.72
N ASP A 209 18.21 -7.28 5.67
CA ASP A 209 18.96 -7.02 4.43
C ASP A 209 18.84 -8.15 3.40
N ASP A 210 18.64 -9.39 3.86
CA ASP A 210 18.56 -10.57 3.01
C ASP A 210 17.16 -10.82 2.42
N PHE A 211 16.24 -9.84 2.56
CA PHE A 211 14.86 -9.98 2.11
C PHE A 211 14.28 -8.70 1.52
N HIS A 212 13.66 -8.85 0.35
CA HIS A 212 12.85 -7.81 -0.25
C HIS A 212 11.47 -8.36 -0.60
N PHE A 213 10.44 -7.61 -0.21
CA PHE A 213 9.08 -7.91 -0.64
C PHE A 213 8.94 -7.69 -2.15
N SER A 214 8.12 -8.52 -2.78
CA SER A 214 7.69 -8.28 -4.15
C SER A 214 6.98 -6.93 -4.24
N SER A 215 7.24 -6.19 -5.33
CA SER A 215 6.59 -4.90 -5.60
C SER A 215 5.08 -5.00 -5.57
N ARG A 216 4.51 -6.15 -5.93
CA ARG A 216 3.08 -6.45 -5.86
C ARG A 216 2.54 -6.38 -4.42
N VAL A 217 3.25 -7.00 -3.47
CA VAL A 217 2.88 -6.95 -2.04
C VAL A 217 2.90 -5.50 -1.56
N LEU A 218 4.01 -4.79 -1.79
CA LEU A 218 4.15 -3.40 -1.35
C LEU A 218 3.08 -2.49 -1.95
N CYS A 219 2.69 -2.74 -3.19
CA CYS A 219 1.63 -2.00 -3.88
C CYS A 219 0.27 -2.24 -3.21
N VAL A 220 -0.11 -3.51 -2.99
CA VAL A 220 -1.37 -3.88 -2.32
C VAL A 220 -1.44 -3.26 -0.92
N TYR A 221 -0.37 -3.36 -0.14
CA TYR A 221 -0.33 -2.79 1.21
C TYR A 221 -0.42 -1.26 1.21
N SER A 222 0.31 -0.59 0.31
CA SER A 222 0.20 0.85 0.14
C SER A 222 -1.23 1.27 -0.18
N SER A 223 -1.92 0.54 -1.06
CA SER A 223 -3.31 0.80 -1.41
C SER A 223 -4.27 0.58 -0.25
N ILE A 224 -4.08 -0.47 0.55
CA ILE A 224 -4.91 -0.71 1.74
C ILE A 224 -4.72 0.42 2.76
N CYS A 225 -3.48 0.85 3.01
CA CYS A 225 -3.21 1.97 3.91
C CYS A 225 -3.86 3.28 3.44
N LEU A 226 -3.79 3.57 2.14
CA LEU A 226 -4.45 4.74 1.54
C LEU A 226 -5.98 4.66 1.65
N LEU A 227 -6.55 3.48 1.39
CA LEU A 227 -7.99 3.24 1.53
C LEU A 227 -8.43 3.42 2.98
N LEU A 228 -7.68 2.86 3.94
CA LEU A 228 -7.96 3.00 5.36
C LEU A 228 -7.95 4.47 5.79
N PHE A 229 -6.95 5.23 5.35
CA PHE A 229 -6.89 6.68 5.59
C PHE A 229 -8.13 7.38 5.03
N PHE A 230 -8.50 7.09 3.78
CA PHE A 230 -9.65 7.71 3.13
C PHE A 230 -10.96 7.42 3.87
N ILE A 231 -11.20 6.15 4.22
CA ILE A 231 -12.39 5.73 4.97
C ILE A 231 -12.41 6.41 6.34
N ALA A 232 -11.30 6.40 7.08
CA ALA A 232 -11.26 6.99 8.42
C ALA A 232 -11.56 8.50 8.39
N ILE A 233 -10.96 9.23 7.45
CA ILE A 233 -11.20 10.67 7.28
C ILE A 233 -12.64 10.94 6.83
N HIS A 234 -13.15 10.19 5.85
CA HIS A 234 -14.50 10.37 5.33
C HIS A 234 -15.57 10.12 6.40
N VAL A 235 -15.43 9.02 7.16
CA VAL A 235 -16.30 8.69 8.30
C VAL A 235 -16.27 9.80 9.35
N CYS A 236 -15.11 10.36 9.67
CA CYS A 236 -15.01 11.50 10.60
C CYS A 236 -15.71 12.75 10.07
N ILE A 237 -15.48 13.12 8.81
CA ILE A 237 -16.09 14.33 8.20
C ILE A 237 -17.60 14.23 8.16
N GLU A 238 -18.13 13.07 7.75
CA GLU A 238 -19.57 12.87 7.59
C GLU A 238 -20.28 12.70 8.93
N THR A 239 -19.72 11.92 9.86
CA THR A 239 -20.45 11.51 11.08
C THR A 239 -20.43 12.56 12.20
N ILE A 240 -19.35 13.33 12.34
CA ILE A 240 -19.23 14.31 13.44
C ILE A 240 -20.34 15.38 13.44
N PRO A 241 -20.73 16.01 12.32
CA PRO A 241 -21.84 16.96 12.31
C PRO A 241 -23.16 16.34 12.79
N TYR A 242 -23.47 15.11 12.37
CA TYR A 242 -24.67 14.39 12.83
C TYR A 242 -24.60 14.06 14.32
N LEU A 243 -23.43 13.66 14.84
CA LEU A 243 -23.25 13.42 16.27
C LEU A 243 -23.48 14.68 17.11
N HIS A 244 -23.03 15.84 16.62
CA HIS A 244 -23.26 17.11 17.31
C HIS A 244 -24.75 17.49 17.30
N ALA A 245 -25.44 17.33 16.16
CA ALA A 245 -26.87 17.56 16.06
C ALA A 245 -27.65 16.62 16.99
N PHE A 246 -27.29 15.33 16.98
CA PHE A 246 -27.87 14.31 17.85
C PHE A 246 -27.69 14.65 19.34
N GLN A 247 -26.48 15.03 19.76
CA GLN A 247 -26.21 15.44 21.13
C GLN A 247 -27.08 16.64 21.56
N GLY A 248 -27.28 17.62 20.67
CA GLY A 248 -28.17 18.75 20.91
C GLY A 248 -29.62 18.33 21.11
N THR A 249 -30.15 17.44 20.27
CA THR A 249 -31.52 16.92 20.41
C THR A 249 -31.70 16.09 21.68
N LEU A 250 -30.70 15.28 22.04
CA LEU A 250 -30.73 14.45 23.24
C LEU A 250 -30.70 15.33 24.50
N GLN A 251 -29.91 16.41 24.51
CA GLN A 251 -29.89 17.37 25.61
C GLN A 251 -31.25 18.07 25.78
N GLN A 252 -31.91 18.47 24.69
CA GLN A 252 -33.25 19.05 24.75
C GLN A 252 -34.29 18.06 25.27
N PHE A 253 -34.20 16.80 24.84
CA PHE A 253 -35.09 15.73 25.31
C PHE A 253 -34.94 15.47 26.81
N VAL A 254 -33.70 15.36 27.30
CA VAL A 254 -33.41 15.20 28.74
C VAL A 254 -33.93 16.38 29.55
N GLN A 255 -33.76 17.61 29.06
CA GLN A 255 -34.29 18.80 29.72
C GLN A 255 -35.83 18.78 29.82
N ARG A 256 -36.53 18.35 28.77
CA ARG A 256 -38.00 18.22 28.77
C ARG A 256 -38.51 17.17 29.77
N ILE A 257 -37.85 16.02 29.85
CA ILE A 257 -38.20 14.99 30.84
C ILE A 257 -37.96 15.51 32.26
N SER A 258 -36.81 16.15 32.48
CA SER A 258 -36.46 16.72 33.79
C SER A 258 -37.46 17.79 34.25
N SER A 259 -37.93 18.66 33.34
CA SER A 259 -38.93 19.68 33.66
C SER A 259 -40.32 19.08 33.92
N SER A 260 -40.71 18.02 33.19
CA SER A 260 -42.02 17.37 33.38
C SER A 260 -42.16 16.75 34.77
N ASN A 261 -41.07 16.24 35.35
CA ASN A 261 -41.10 15.59 36.65
C ASN A 261 -41.19 16.56 37.83
N LYS A 262 -40.89 17.86 37.64
CA LYS A 262 -40.96 18.87 38.71
C LYS A 262 -42.38 19.35 39.06
N VAL A 263 -43.39 19.03 38.25
CA VAL A 263 -44.73 19.64 38.37
C VAL A 263 -45.59 19.02 39.48
N HIS A 264 -45.16 17.91 40.11
CA HIS A 264 -46.04 17.18 41.04
C HIS A 264 -45.77 17.35 42.55
N ASP A 265 -44.72 18.08 42.96
CA ASP A 265 -44.36 18.21 44.38
C ASP A 265 -44.74 19.60 44.93
N ASN A 266 -45.98 19.71 45.44
CA ASN A 266 -46.57 20.96 45.99
C ASN A 266 -46.21 21.22 47.46
N THR A 267 -45.23 20.52 48.03
CA THR A 267 -44.81 20.73 49.43
C THR A 267 -43.67 21.73 49.51
N ASN A 268 -44.01 22.88 50.12
CA ASN A 268 -43.17 24.05 50.31
C ASN A 268 -41.82 23.72 50.96
N GLU A 269 -40.77 24.38 50.45
CA GLU A 269 -39.39 24.42 50.97
C GLU A 269 -38.49 23.21 50.70
N VAL A 270 -38.05 23.04 49.45
CA VAL A 270 -36.86 22.22 49.15
C VAL A 270 -35.87 23.03 48.34
N LYS A 271 -34.66 23.18 48.93
CA LYS A 271 -33.49 23.84 48.34
C LYS A 271 -33.25 23.40 46.91
N GLU A 272 -33.14 24.39 46.04
CA GLU A 272 -32.95 24.33 44.60
C GLU A 272 -31.58 23.76 44.20
N GLN A 273 -31.32 22.50 44.55
CA GLN A 273 -30.14 21.78 44.10
C GLN A 273 -30.53 20.92 42.90
N THR A 274 -30.88 21.60 41.80
CA THR A 274 -31.13 20.93 40.53
C THR A 274 -29.82 20.33 40.04
N SER A 275 -29.61 19.04 40.27
CA SER A 275 -28.50 18.30 39.67
C SER A 275 -28.71 18.28 38.16
N LEU A 276 -28.09 19.25 37.48
CA LEU A 276 -28.12 19.37 36.04
C LEU A 276 -27.40 18.14 35.47
N PHE A 277 -28.17 17.19 34.93
CA PHE A 277 -27.61 16.02 34.28
C PHE A 277 -26.88 16.48 33.00
N ILE A 278 -25.55 16.54 33.04
CA ILE A 278 -24.72 16.92 31.91
C ILE A 278 -24.56 15.70 31.00
N VAL A 279 -25.16 15.75 29.82
CA VAL A 279 -24.95 14.73 28.78
C VAL A 279 -23.48 14.75 28.36
N PRO A 280 -22.75 13.60 28.41
CA PRO A 280 -21.35 13.55 28.00
C PRO A 280 -21.18 13.86 26.51
N GLN A 281 -20.04 14.44 26.13
CA GLN A 281 -19.73 14.76 24.73
C GLN A 281 -19.51 13.47 23.93
N LEU A 282 -20.40 13.17 22.97
CA LEU A 282 -20.35 11.94 22.15
C LEU A 282 -19.25 11.96 21.07
N VAL A 283 -18.78 13.15 20.69
CA VAL A 283 -17.77 13.31 19.62
C VAL A 283 -16.41 12.73 20.03
N ARG A 284 -15.98 12.95 21.27
CA ARG A 284 -14.68 12.47 21.78
C ARG A 284 -14.55 10.94 21.75
N PRO A 285 -15.49 10.15 22.31
CA PRO A 285 -15.40 8.70 22.26
C PRO A 285 -15.52 8.16 20.83
N PHE A 286 -16.27 8.83 19.94
CA PHE A 286 -16.33 8.45 18.53
C PHE A 286 -14.97 8.58 17.83
N ILE A 287 -14.29 9.73 17.96
CA ILE A 287 -12.95 9.93 17.37
C ILE A 287 -11.96 8.91 17.94
N LEU A 288 -12.03 8.64 19.25
CA LEU A 288 -11.19 7.63 19.89
C LEU A 288 -11.48 6.22 19.34
N ALA A 289 -12.75 5.87 19.09
CA ALA A 289 -13.12 4.60 18.48
C ALA A 289 -12.59 4.46 17.04
N VAL A 290 -12.69 5.50 16.22
CA VAL A 290 -12.13 5.50 14.85
C VAL A 290 -10.60 5.36 14.90
N ALA A 291 -9.94 6.14 15.75
CA ALA A 291 -8.47 6.11 15.88
C ALA A 291 -7.96 4.74 16.37
N THR A 292 -8.60 4.18 17.40
CA THR A 292 -8.24 2.85 17.93
C THR A 292 -8.47 1.75 16.88
N THR A 293 -9.58 1.80 16.14
CA THR A 293 -9.85 0.85 15.05
C THR A 293 -8.78 0.95 13.95
N ALA A 294 -8.41 2.16 13.53
CA ALA A 294 -7.35 2.36 12.54
C ALA A 294 -5.99 1.81 13.02
N ILE A 295 -5.64 2.03 14.29
CA ILE A 295 -4.41 1.49 14.90
C ILE A 295 -4.44 -0.04 14.90
N ILE A 296 -5.56 -0.66 15.30
CA ILE A 296 -5.71 -2.13 15.31
C ILE A 296 -5.52 -2.69 13.89
N ILE A 297 -6.12 -2.06 12.87
CA ILE A 297 -5.98 -2.48 11.48
C ILE A 297 -4.53 -2.35 11.01
N ILE A 298 -3.84 -1.25 11.34
CA ILE A 298 -2.42 -1.06 10.99
C ILE A 298 -1.55 -2.14 11.64
N ILE A 299 -1.77 -2.44 12.92
CA ILE A 299 -1.06 -3.52 13.62
C ILE A 299 -1.32 -4.86 12.93
N HIS A 300 -2.56 -5.15 12.55
CA HIS A 300 -2.92 -6.37 11.85
C HIS A 300 -2.23 -6.50 10.48
N LEU A 301 -2.15 -5.40 9.71
CA LEU A 301 -1.42 -5.35 8.45
C LEU A 301 0.09 -5.59 8.65
N LEU A 302 0.69 -5.01 9.68
CA LEU A 302 2.10 -5.26 10.00
C LEU A 302 2.34 -6.73 10.38
N ALA A 303 1.46 -7.33 11.17
CA ALA A 303 1.51 -8.75 11.50
C ALA A 303 1.38 -9.63 10.24
N LEU A 304 0.48 -9.28 9.33
CA LEU A 304 0.31 -9.98 8.06
C LEU A 304 1.57 -9.88 7.18
N LEU A 305 2.28 -8.74 7.13
CA LEU A 305 3.55 -8.63 6.41
C LEU A 305 4.62 -9.58 6.95
N VAL A 306 4.71 -9.70 8.28
CA VAL A 306 5.64 -10.63 8.93
C VAL A 306 5.29 -12.08 8.57
N ASN A 307 4.01 -12.42 8.58
CA ASN A 307 3.53 -13.75 8.20
C ASN A 307 3.81 -14.06 6.72
N ILE A 308 3.56 -13.11 5.81
CA ILE A 308 3.89 -13.27 4.38
C ILE A 308 5.38 -13.58 4.21
N ARG A 309 6.25 -12.85 4.90
CA ARG A 309 7.70 -13.09 4.84
C ARG A 309 8.06 -14.49 5.34
N ARG A 310 7.50 -14.92 6.47
CA ARG A 310 7.74 -16.25 7.05
C ARG A 310 7.30 -17.36 6.09
N ASN A 311 6.07 -17.26 5.58
CA ASN A 311 5.48 -18.23 4.67
C ASN A 311 6.28 -18.33 3.35
N LEU A 312 6.74 -17.19 2.84
CA LEU A 312 7.56 -17.15 1.62
C LEU A 312 8.94 -17.80 1.85
N PHE A 313 9.57 -17.61 3.01
CA PHE A 313 10.81 -18.31 3.36
C PHE A 313 10.65 -19.81 3.53
N GLN A 314 9.55 -20.28 4.12
CA GLN A 314 9.26 -21.71 4.23
C GLN A 314 9.00 -22.30 2.84
N SER A 315 8.27 -21.58 1.99
CA SER A 315 8.06 -21.97 0.61
C SER A 315 9.38 -22.13 -0.15
N PHE A 316 10.36 -21.24 0.05
CA PHE A 316 11.71 -21.38 -0.53
C PHE A 316 12.49 -22.59 -0.01
N ARG A 317 12.20 -23.08 1.20
CA ARG A 317 12.82 -24.31 1.72
C ARG A 317 12.17 -25.58 1.19
N GLY A 318 11.00 -25.46 0.55
CA GLY A 318 10.14 -26.61 0.24
C GLY A 318 9.40 -27.15 1.47
N ASP A 319 9.50 -26.46 2.62
CA ASP A 319 8.75 -26.74 3.84
C ASP A 319 7.31 -26.30 3.63
N CYS A 320 6.43 -27.24 3.34
CA CYS A 320 5.01 -26.95 3.10
C CYS A 320 4.13 -27.21 4.32
N CYS A 321 4.71 -27.29 5.52
CA CYS A 321 3.96 -27.56 6.75
C CYS A 321 2.92 -26.47 7.04
N GLU A 322 3.22 -25.23 6.64
CA GLU A 322 2.41 -24.04 6.82
C GLU A 322 1.79 -23.54 5.50
N ILE A 323 1.97 -24.21 4.36
CA ILE A 323 1.25 -23.80 3.15
C ILE A 323 0.61 -25.03 2.55
N PRO A 324 -0.73 -25.10 2.51
CA PRO A 324 -1.40 -26.25 1.94
C PRO A 324 -0.93 -26.48 0.51
N ARG A 325 -0.35 -27.67 0.26
CA ARG A 325 0.05 -28.06 -1.09
C ARG A 325 -1.20 -28.18 -1.94
N ARG A 326 -1.15 -27.67 -3.17
CA ARG A 326 -2.11 -28.01 -4.22
C ARG A 326 -1.89 -29.48 -4.65
N GLN A 327 -2.28 -30.45 -3.82
CA GLN A 327 -2.23 -31.85 -4.23
C GLN A 327 -3.23 -32.06 -5.36
N ARG A 328 -2.73 -32.50 -6.53
CA ARG A 328 -3.55 -32.76 -7.72
C ARG A 328 -4.45 -33.99 -7.59
N SER A 329 -4.24 -34.86 -6.58
CA SER A 329 -4.90 -36.18 -6.53
C SER A 329 -5.58 -36.54 -5.20
N LYS A 330 -5.40 -35.78 -4.11
CA LYS A 330 -6.06 -36.07 -2.83
C LYS A 330 -6.44 -34.76 -2.13
N TYR A 331 -7.64 -34.75 -1.56
CA TYR A 331 -8.15 -33.67 -0.73
C TYR A 331 -7.11 -33.33 0.35
N VAL A 332 -6.69 -32.07 0.32
CA VAL A 332 -5.54 -31.53 1.04
C VAL A 332 -5.90 -31.32 2.51
N SER A 333 -4.97 -31.64 3.40
CA SER A 333 -5.00 -31.18 4.79
C SER A 333 -4.33 -29.80 4.82
N TYR A 334 -5.07 -28.77 5.24
CA TYR A 334 -4.66 -27.37 5.19
C TYR A 334 -4.15 -26.89 6.56
N ALA A 335 -3.07 -26.10 6.55
CA ALA A 335 -2.52 -25.44 7.72
C ALA A 335 -1.88 -24.10 7.31
N THR A 336 -2.59 -23.00 7.56
CA THR A 336 -2.20 -21.59 7.90
C THR A 336 -3.38 -20.67 7.56
N ASP A 337 -3.42 -19.40 7.92
CA ASP A 337 -3.30 -18.77 9.24
C ASP A 337 -4.47 -17.78 9.22
N TYR A 338 -5.55 -18.15 9.90
CA TYR A 338 -6.83 -17.44 10.00
C TYR A 338 -7.61 -17.27 8.69
N SER A 339 -8.11 -18.37 8.13
CA SER A 339 -9.48 -18.27 7.62
C SER A 339 -10.41 -18.13 8.84
N PRO A 340 -11.40 -17.22 8.82
CA PRO A 340 -12.45 -17.23 9.84
C PRO A 340 -13.25 -18.54 9.80
N LEU A 341 -13.17 -19.27 8.68
CA LEU A 341 -13.74 -20.59 8.52
C LEU A 341 -12.78 -21.63 9.11
N GLY A 342 -13.30 -22.56 9.92
CA GLY A 342 -12.48 -23.63 10.51
C GLY A 342 -11.73 -24.44 9.45
N ARG A 343 -10.70 -25.20 9.86
CA ARG A 343 -9.71 -25.87 9.00
C ARG A 343 -10.27 -26.62 7.78
N GLN A 344 -11.45 -27.24 7.89
CA GLN A 344 -12.07 -27.98 6.79
C GLN A 344 -12.69 -27.08 5.72
N LEU A 345 -13.01 -25.84 6.08
CA LEU A 345 -13.69 -24.86 5.25
C LEU A 345 -12.75 -23.78 4.68
N GLU A 346 -11.46 -23.80 5.01
CA GLU A 346 -10.45 -22.89 4.45
C GLU A 346 -10.43 -22.90 2.91
N SER A 347 -10.75 -24.05 2.30
CA SER A 347 -10.83 -24.18 0.84
C SER A 347 -11.99 -23.39 0.19
N PHE A 348 -13.01 -23.03 0.97
CA PHE A 348 -14.13 -22.19 0.54
C PHE A 348 -13.81 -20.69 0.67
N ASP A 349 -12.76 -20.32 1.40
CA ASP A 349 -12.31 -18.94 1.51
C ASP A 349 -11.53 -18.54 0.26
N ALA A 350 -12.19 -17.77 -0.61
CA ALA A 350 -11.60 -17.26 -1.85
C ALA A 350 -10.35 -16.39 -1.59
N GLY A 351 -10.33 -15.65 -0.47
CA GLY A 351 -9.20 -14.80 -0.08
C GLY A 351 -7.97 -15.64 0.25
N PHE A 352 -8.16 -16.68 1.08
CA PHE A 352 -7.09 -17.62 1.42
C PHE A 352 -6.57 -18.37 0.18
N LYS A 353 -7.46 -18.84 -0.69
CA LYS A 353 -7.07 -19.51 -1.95
C LYS A 353 -6.26 -18.61 -2.87
N ALA A 354 -6.65 -17.34 -3.02
CA ALA A 354 -5.90 -16.36 -3.79
C ALA A 354 -4.52 -16.10 -3.17
N TYR A 355 -4.44 -16.01 -1.84
CA TYR A 355 -3.21 -15.86 -1.09
C TYR A 355 -2.23 -17.02 -1.30
N CYS A 356 -2.67 -18.27 -1.16
CA CYS A 356 -1.81 -19.44 -1.43
C CYS A 356 -1.32 -19.45 -2.88
N GLY A 357 -2.21 -19.13 -3.83
CA GLY A 357 -1.84 -18.99 -5.24
C GLY A 357 -0.74 -17.95 -5.44
N PHE A 358 -0.88 -16.79 -4.80
CA PHE A 358 0.12 -15.72 -4.82
C PHE A 358 1.47 -16.21 -4.29
N ILE A 359 1.53 -16.83 -3.10
CA ILE A 359 2.81 -17.31 -2.53
C ILE A 359 3.48 -18.34 -3.44
N HIS A 360 2.73 -19.28 -4.01
CA HIS A 360 3.29 -20.25 -4.94
C HIS A 360 3.84 -19.61 -6.21
N THR A 361 3.14 -18.63 -6.78
CA THR A 361 3.63 -17.91 -7.97
C THR A 361 4.88 -17.09 -7.66
N GLU A 362 4.93 -16.40 -6.53
CA GLU A 362 6.13 -15.65 -6.12
C GLU A 362 7.31 -16.59 -5.84
N CYS A 363 7.07 -17.72 -5.18
CA CYS A 363 8.09 -18.73 -4.95
C CYS A 363 8.66 -19.29 -6.27
N ALA A 364 7.80 -19.57 -7.25
CA ALA A 364 8.23 -20.11 -8.54
C ALA A 364 9.05 -19.10 -9.35
N HIS A 365 8.69 -17.81 -9.32
CA HIS A 365 9.34 -16.78 -10.14
C HIS A 365 10.53 -16.09 -9.46
N ARG A 366 10.59 -16.07 -8.13
CA ARG A 366 11.57 -15.28 -7.36
C ARG A 366 12.38 -16.10 -6.37
N HIS A 367 12.59 -17.38 -6.66
CA HIS A 367 13.41 -18.24 -5.79
C HIS A 367 14.86 -17.73 -5.76
N PRO A 368 15.39 -17.24 -4.61
CA PRO A 368 16.68 -16.56 -4.57
C PRO A 368 17.84 -17.46 -5.00
N VAL A 369 17.82 -18.74 -4.60
CA VAL A 369 18.85 -19.73 -5.00
C VAL A 369 18.88 -19.93 -6.52
N MET A 370 17.72 -20.01 -7.17
CA MET A 370 17.64 -20.23 -8.62
C MET A 370 18.11 -19.00 -9.39
N LEU A 371 17.77 -17.80 -8.91
CA LEU A 371 18.21 -16.55 -9.53
C LEU A 371 19.73 -16.40 -9.45
N VAL A 372 20.34 -16.66 -8.28
CA VAL A 372 21.79 -16.62 -8.10
C VAL A 372 22.48 -17.68 -8.97
N PHE A 373 21.94 -18.91 -9.01
CA PHE A 373 22.48 -19.98 -9.82
C PHE A 373 22.46 -19.65 -11.32
N ALA A 374 21.31 -19.19 -11.85
CA ALA A 374 21.18 -18.77 -13.24
C ALA A 374 22.13 -17.61 -13.58
N SER A 375 22.28 -16.67 -12.65
CA SER A 375 23.20 -15.54 -12.77
C SER A 375 24.67 -15.98 -12.89
N HIS A 376 25.09 -16.95 -12.08
CA HIS A 376 26.43 -17.53 -12.15
C HIS A 376 26.67 -18.28 -13.45
N LEU A 377 25.72 -19.12 -13.90
CA LEU A 377 25.83 -19.83 -15.17
C LEU A 377 25.98 -18.85 -16.35
N LEU A 378 25.14 -17.82 -16.38
CA LEU A 378 25.21 -16.77 -17.39
C LEU A 378 26.57 -16.06 -17.37
N SER A 379 27.07 -15.72 -16.17
CA SER A 379 28.39 -15.11 -16.01
C SER A 379 29.51 -15.99 -16.57
N GLN A 380 29.48 -17.30 -16.30
CA GLN A 380 30.47 -18.25 -16.80
C GLN A 380 30.43 -18.38 -18.33
N VAL A 381 29.24 -18.44 -18.93
CA VAL A 381 29.09 -18.50 -20.39
C VAL A 381 29.67 -17.24 -21.05
N LYS A 382 29.39 -16.06 -20.50
CA LYS A 382 29.92 -14.80 -21.01
C LYS A 382 31.44 -14.70 -20.86
N LEU A 383 32.00 -15.20 -19.75
CA LEU A 383 33.46 -15.26 -19.57
C LEU A 383 34.12 -16.16 -20.62
N LYS A 384 33.54 -17.32 -20.93
CA LYS A 384 34.05 -18.20 -21.98
C LYS A 384 34.02 -17.55 -23.37
N GLN A 385 32.95 -16.83 -23.68
CA GLN A 385 32.80 -16.08 -24.94
C GLN A 385 33.76 -14.90 -25.09
N ALA A 386 34.33 -14.41 -23.98
CA ALA A 386 35.30 -13.32 -24.01
C ALA A 386 36.76 -13.80 -24.18
N VAL A 387 37.04 -15.08 -23.92
CA VAL A 387 38.39 -15.67 -23.96
C VAL A 387 38.67 -16.41 -25.27
N GLY A 388 37.63 -16.96 -25.91
CA GLY A 388 37.72 -17.58 -27.23
C GLY A 388 37.34 -16.60 -28.32
#